data_AF-A0A1H3SHL3-F1
#
_entry.id   AF-A0A1H3SHL3-F1
#
_cell.length_a   1.000
_cell.length_b   1.000
_cell.length_c   1.000
_cell.angle_alpha   90.00
_cell.angle_beta   90.00
_cell.angle_gamma   90.00
#
_symmetry.space_group_name_H-M   'P 1'
#
loop_
_entity.id
_entity.type
_entity.pdbx_description
1 polymer ?
#
loop_
_entity_poly.entity_id
_entity_poly.type
_entity_poly.pdbx_seq_one_letter_code
_entity_poly.pdbx_strand_id
1 'polypeptide(L)'
;MSGSSKFPEQFRKDAVELARSSDRPLRQVARELGVNHETLRNWVRTAERAETASPGSVSTSEQEELRALRKRVAELELEKEILRKAAA
;
A
#
# COMPACT_ATOMS: atom_id res chain seq x y z
N MET A 1 -8.36 -11.85 22.72
CA MET A 1 -7.42 -11.49 23.81
C MET A 1 -7.01 -10.04 23.62
N SER A 2 -7.58 -9.10 24.38
CA SER A 2 -7.22 -7.68 24.29
C SER A 2 -5.99 -7.45 25.18
N GLY A 3 -4.80 -7.44 24.57
CA GLY A 3 -3.59 -7.03 25.26
C GLY A 3 -3.61 -5.52 25.40
N SER A 4 -3.77 -5.02 26.62
CA SER A 4 -3.68 -3.60 26.96
C SER A 4 -2.33 -3.03 26.51
N SER A 5 -2.27 -2.52 25.28
CA SER A 5 -1.15 -1.72 24.81
C SER A 5 -1.01 -0.53 25.76
N LYS A 6 0.19 -0.34 26.35
CA LYS A 6 0.52 0.83 27.18
C LYS A 6 0.27 2.17 26.48
N PHE A 7 0.13 2.14 25.15
CA PHE A 7 -0.10 3.31 24.32
C PHE A 7 -1.49 3.25 23.68
N PRO A 8 -2.28 4.35 23.77
CA PRO A 8 -3.55 4.47 23.05
C PRO A 8 -3.38 4.25 21.55
N GLU A 9 -4.42 3.75 20.90
CA GLU A 9 -4.38 3.50 19.45
C GLU A 9 -4.10 4.79 18.66
N GLN A 10 -4.73 5.90 19.06
CA GLN A 10 -4.51 7.20 18.42
C GLN A 10 -3.05 7.63 18.51
N PHE A 11 -2.44 7.52 19.70
CA PHE A 11 -1.03 7.84 19.89
C PHE A 11 -0.13 7.01 18.98
N ARG A 12 -0.43 5.72 18.82
CA ARG A 12 0.30 4.85 17.90
C ARG A 12 0.15 5.30 16.44
N LYS A 13 -1.05 5.72 16.00
CA LYS A 13 -1.29 6.21 14.63
C LYS A 13 -0.50 7.49 14.38
N ASP A 14 -0.62 8.46 15.28
CA ASP A 14 0.07 9.76 15.18
C ASP A 14 1.60 9.57 15.17
N ALA A 15 2.12 8.66 16.01
CA ALA A 15 3.55 8.34 16.05
C ALA A 15 4.05 7.72 14.72
N VAL A 16 3.25 6.86 14.10
CA VAL A 16 3.56 6.25 12.79
C VAL A 16 3.52 7.30 11.69
N GLU A 17 2.53 8.19 11.70
CA GLU A 17 2.40 9.28 10.73
C GLU A 17 3.56 10.28 10.85
N LEU A 18 3.93 10.67 12.07
CA LEU A 18 5.08 11.53 12.32
C LEU A 18 6.38 10.89 11.83
N ALA A 19 6.58 9.59 12.08
CA ALA A 19 7.78 8.88 11.64
C ALA A 19 7.88 8.79 10.11
N ARG A 20 6.75 8.68 9.39
CA ARG A 20 6.70 8.59 7.93
C ARG A 20 6.78 9.95 7.22
N SER A 21 6.18 10.98 7.81
CA SER A 21 6.17 12.34 7.25
C SER A 21 7.47 13.09 7.52
N SER A 22 8.24 12.69 8.53
CA SER A 22 9.52 13.32 8.84
C SER A 22 10.68 12.68 8.09
N ASP A 23 11.62 13.49 7.59
CA ASP A 23 12.90 13.02 7.05
C ASP A 23 13.93 12.65 8.16
N ARG A 24 13.43 12.37 9.37
CA ARG A 24 14.26 12.14 10.55
C ARG A 24 14.43 10.65 10.81
N PRO A 25 15.58 10.21 11.36
CA PRO A 25 15.77 8.82 11.75
C PRO A 25 14.72 8.39 12.79
N LEU A 26 14.17 7.18 12.65
CA LEU A 26 13.19 6.61 13.60
C LEU A 26 13.68 6.67 15.05
N ARG A 27 14.98 6.51 15.29
CA ARG A 27 15.60 6.60 16.64
C ARG A 27 15.40 7.97 17.27
N GLN A 28 15.49 9.03 16.48
CA GLN A 28 15.29 10.40 16.95
C GLN A 28 13.80 10.62 17.29
N VAL A 29 12.90 10.23 16.38
CA VAL A 29 11.45 10.36 16.58
C VAL A 29 11.00 9.56 17.81
N ALA A 30 11.50 8.35 17.99
CA ALA A 30 11.20 7.52 19.17
C ALA A 30 11.65 8.18 20.48
N ARG A 31 12.85 8.78 20.49
CA ARG A 31 13.37 9.50 21.66
C ARG A 31 12.52 10.71 22.02
N GLU A 32 12.09 11.49 21.03
CA GLU A 32 11.23 12.67 21.23
C GLU A 32 9.85 12.28 21.77
N LEU A 33 9.30 11.16 21.29
CA LEU A 33 8.01 10.62 21.74
C LEU A 33 8.09 9.83 23.06
N GLY A 34 9.29 9.64 23.62
CA GLY A 34 9.49 8.84 24.84
C GLY A 34 9.18 7.34 24.67
N VAL A 35 9.22 6.84 23.43
CA VAL A 35 8.96 5.42 23.10
C VAL A 35 10.25 4.70 22.74
N ASN A 36 10.27 3.39 22.99
CA ASN A 36 11.38 2.56 22.52
C ASN A 36 11.41 2.55 20.98
N HIS A 37 12.60 2.75 20.40
CA HIS A 37 12.83 2.70 18.96
C HIS A 37 12.28 1.44 18.28
N GLU A 38 12.50 0.26 18.86
CA GLU A 38 12.01 -1.00 18.27
C GLU A 38 10.48 -1.07 18.31
N THR A 39 9.84 -0.47 19.33
CA THR A 39 8.38 -0.37 19.40
C THR A 39 7.84 0.49 18.26
N LEU A 40 8.41 1.68 18.05
CA LEU A 40 8.02 2.56 16.96
C LEU A 40 8.24 1.89 15.59
N ARG A 41 9.39 1.24 15.40
CA ARG A 41 9.71 0.47 14.19
C ARG A 41 8.68 -0.63 13.92
N ASN A 42 8.28 -1.38 14.95
CA ASN A 42 7.27 -2.42 14.82
C ASN A 42 5.89 -1.86 14.44
N TRP A 43 5.54 -0.68 14.96
CA TRP A 43 4.29 0.00 14.59
C TRP A 43 4.29 0.42 13.12
N VAL A 44 5.38 1.03 12.65
CA VAL A 44 5.55 1.43 11.24
C VAL A 44 5.44 0.21 10.32
N ARG A 45 6.18 -0.87 10.60
CA ARG A 45 6.12 -2.11 9.79
C ARG A 45 4.75 -2.79 9.83
N THR A 46 3.99 -2.61 10.91
CA THR A 46 2.63 -3.15 10.99
C THR A 46 1.66 -2.30 10.19
N ALA A 47 1.83 -0.98 10.20
CA ALA A 47 1.04 -0.07 9.37
C ALA A 47 1.33 -0.30 7.87
N GLU A 48 2.58 -0.49 7.48
CA GLU A 48 2.97 -0.84 6.10
C GLU A 48 2.31 -2.16 5.66
N ARG A 49 2.36 -3.19 6.53
CA ARG A 49 1.71 -4.47 6.23
C ARG A 49 0.20 -4.35 6.17
N ALA A 50 -0.41 -3.55 7.04
CA ALA A 50 -1.84 -3.30 7.02
C ALA A 50 -2.27 -2.54 5.77
N GLU A 51 -1.45 -1.63 5.24
CA GLU A 51 -1.70 -0.98 3.95
C GLU A 51 -1.62 -1.96 2.79
N THR A 52 -0.65 -2.88 2.79
CA THR A 52 -0.53 -3.94 1.78
C THR A 52 -1.56 -5.08 1.94
N ALA A 53 -2.19 -5.19 3.10
CA ALA A 53 -3.20 -6.20 3.42
C ALA A 53 -4.63 -5.63 3.45
N SER A 54 -4.77 -4.30 3.33
CA SER A 54 -6.07 -3.64 3.24
C SER A 54 -6.65 -3.92 1.85
N PRO A 55 -7.97 -4.15 1.71
CA PRO A 55 -8.60 -4.52 0.44
C PRO A 55 -8.51 -3.43 -0.67
N GLY A 56 -7.84 -2.31 -0.39
CA GLY A 56 -7.64 -1.18 -1.30
C GLY A 56 -6.19 -0.97 -1.75
N SER A 57 -5.22 -1.83 -1.38
CA SER A 57 -4.04 -1.96 -2.25
C SER A 57 -4.52 -2.69 -3.49
N VAL A 58 -4.51 -2.04 -4.66
CA VAL A 58 -4.99 -2.57 -5.96
C VAL A 58 -4.95 -4.08 -5.94
N SER A 59 -6.12 -4.67 -5.69
CA SER A 59 -6.18 -6.10 -5.37
C SER A 59 -5.54 -6.83 -6.54
N THR A 60 -4.88 -7.96 -6.28
CA THR A 60 -4.31 -8.78 -7.36
C THR A 60 -5.35 -9.02 -8.48
N SER A 61 -6.66 -9.00 -8.16
CA SER A 61 -7.75 -9.06 -9.14
C SER A 61 -7.89 -7.81 -10.01
N GLU A 62 -7.72 -6.59 -9.49
CA GLU A 62 -7.78 -5.37 -10.31
C GLU A 62 -6.58 -5.27 -11.27
N GLN A 63 -5.39 -5.74 -10.84
CA GLN A 63 -4.25 -5.86 -11.75
C GLN A 63 -4.44 -6.94 -12.81
N GLU A 64 -5.07 -8.06 -12.45
CA GLU A 64 -5.43 -9.13 -13.37
C GLU A 64 -6.51 -8.68 -14.36
N GLU A 65 -7.52 -7.94 -13.91
CA GLU A 65 -8.55 -7.33 -14.74
C GLU A 65 -7.96 -6.28 -15.69
N LEU A 66 -7.05 -5.43 -15.22
CA LEU A 66 -6.32 -4.49 -16.08
C LEU A 66 -5.47 -5.21 -17.14
N ARG A 67 -4.84 -6.33 -16.79
CA ARG A 67 -4.09 -7.15 -17.76
C ARG A 67 -5.03 -7.83 -18.77
N ALA A 68 -6.15 -8.38 -18.30
CA ALA A 68 -7.16 -9.02 -19.15
C ALA A 68 -7.79 -8.01 -20.12
N LEU A 69 -8.13 -6.81 -19.62
CA LEU A 69 -8.66 -5.71 -20.43
C LEU A 69 -7.64 -5.24 -21.47
N ARG A 70 -6.37 -5.05 -21.10
CA ARG A 70 -5.31 -4.68 -22.06
C ARG A 70 -5.12 -5.74 -23.15
N LYS A 71 -5.16 -7.03 -22.80
CA LYS A 71 -5.06 -8.11 -23.78
C LYS A 71 -6.24 -8.10 -24.75
N ARG A 72 -7.46 -7.90 -24.24
CA ARG A 72 -8.66 -7.87 -25.07
C ARG A 72 -8.71 -6.64 -25.99
N VAL A 73 -8.21 -5.49 -25.54
CA VAL A 73 -8.05 -4.31 -26.41
C VAL A 73 -7.08 -4.60 -27.55
N ALA A 74 -5.92 -5.22 -27.27
CA ALA A 74 -4.95 -5.56 -28.30
C ALA A 74 -5.49 -6.57 -29.33
N GLU A 75 -6.24 -7.59 -28.88
CA GLU A 75 -6.90 -8.55 -29.78
C GLU A 75 -7.94 -7.86 -30.70
N LEU A 76 -8.77 -6.98 -30.13
CA LEU A 76 -9.79 -6.24 -30.90
C LEU A 76 -9.18 -5.24 -31.89
N GLU A 77 -8.05 -4.62 -31.55
CA GLU A 77 -7.31 -3.74 -32.45
C GLU A 77 -6.72 -4.52 -33.64
N LEU A 78 -6.17 -5.71 -33.38
CA LEU A 78 -5.66 -6.59 -34.42
C LEU A 78 -6.78 -7.07 -35.37
N GLU A 79 -7.92 -7.47 -34.83
CA GLU A 79 -9.11 -7.84 -35.64
C GLU A 79 -9.58 -6.69 -36.52
N LYS A 80 -9.63 -5.46 -35.97
CA LYS A 80 -9.98 -4.26 -36.74
C LYS A 80 -8.98 -3.98 -37.86
N GLU A 81 -7.69 -4.17 -37.63
CA GLU A 81 -6.67 -4.01 -38.68
C GLU A 81 -6.84 -5.01 -39.82
N ILE A 82 -7.08 -6.28 -39.50
CA ILE A 82 -7.27 -7.34 -40.49
C ILE A 82 -8.52 -7.05 -41.34
N LEU A 83 -9.64 -6.68 -40.68
CA LEU A 83 -10.88 -6.34 -41.37
C LEU A 83 -10.71 -5.11 -42.27
N ARG A 84 -9.98 -4.08 -41.82
CA ARG A 84 -9.66 -2.91 -42.67
C ARG A 84 -8.83 -3.28 -43.89
N LYS A 85 -7.83 -4.16 -43.74
CA LYS A 85 -6.98 -4.60 -44.85
C LYS A 85 -7.72 -5.50 -45.85
N ALA A 86 -8.72 -6.25 -45.40
CA ALA A 86 -9.56 -7.08 -46.27
C ALA A 86 -10.68 -6.31 -46.99
N ALA A 87 -11.07 -5.15 -46.45
CA ALA A 87 -12.07 -4.26 -47.03
C ALA A 87 -11.47 -3.15 -47.93
N ALA A 88 -10.15 -3.09 -48.05
CA ALA A 88 -9.40 -2.20 -48.94
C ALA A 88 -8.95 -2.98 -50.18
#